data_AF-A0A8B6CVF1-F1
#
_entry.id   AF-A0A8B6CVF1-F1
#
_cell.length_a   1.000
_cell.length_b   1.000
_cell.length_c   1.000
_cell.angle_alpha   90.00
_cell.angle_beta   90.00
_cell.angle_gamma   90.00
#
_symmetry.space_group_name_H-M   'P 1'
#
loop_
_entity.id
_entity.type
_entity.pdbx_description
1 polymer ?
#
loop_
_entity_poly.entity_id
_entity_poly.type
_entity_poly.pdbx_seq_one_letter_code
_entity_poly.pdbx_strand_id
1 'polypeptide(L)'
;MESLNHIRRPVMKTRRRRRRRGKDQQLPRNEDMPPPPRDEDTPPPRKEETEHFVFKHPFTMTVSGPTSCGKTFFVKQLLQNLRLIQPTIHRILWLYRRWQPLYDEIQKTVRPYVEFIQGIPVDLEKDSYIDPSVRNMIILDDLMSTSAKDPRITDLFTEGSHHRNLSVVVLNQNLYFSKDPTQRRNCHYLVFI
;
A
#
# COMPACT_ATOMS: atom_id res chain seq x y z
N MET A 1 -23.07 -55.14 -34.49
CA MET A 1 -23.28 -54.11 -33.46
C MET A 1 -21.90 -53.74 -32.94
N GLU A 2 -21.28 -52.75 -33.58
CA GLU A 2 -20.83 -51.46 -32.97
C GLU A 2 -19.57 -51.64 -32.08
N SER A 3 -18.51 -50.84 -32.12
CA SER A 3 -18.17 -49.64 -32.89
C SER A 3 -16.72 -49.22 -32.54
N LEU A 4 -16.05 -48.57 -33.52
CA LEU A 4 -14.89 -47.67 -33.46
C LEU A 4 -13.51 -48.11 -32.91
N ASN A 5 -12.55 -48.20 -33.85
CA ASN A 5 -11.11 -48.06 -33.64
C ASN A 5 -10.55 -47.21 -34.79
N HIS A 6 -9.93 -46.06 -34.53
CA HIS A 6 -9.03 -45.45 -35.52
C HIS A 6 -7.90 -44.64 -34.90
N ILE A 7 -6.68 -45.02 -35.28
CA ILE A 7 -5.39 -44.50 -34.86
C ILE A 7 -4.59 -44.15 -36.14
N ARG A 8 -3.83 -43.03 -36.05
CA ARG A 8 -2.63 -42.60 -36.83
C ARG A 8 -2.78 -41.80 -38.15
N ARG A 9 -2.38 -40.51 -38.04
CA ARG A 9 -1.44 -39.64 -38.83
C ARG A 9 -0.94 -40.15 -40.21
N PRO A 10 -0.71 -39.30 -41.26
CA PRO A 10 0.40 -38.29 -41.27
C PRO A 10 0.35 -37.06 -42.27
N VAL A 11 1.23 -36.06 -41.98
CA VAL A 11 2.15 -35.19 -42.81
C VAL A 11 1.71 -34.40 -44.08
N MET A 12 2.21 -33.16 -44.14
CA MET A 12 2.18 -32.07 -45.16
C MET A 12 2.59 -32.39 -46.63
N LYS A 13 2.03 -31.63 -47.61
CA LYS A 13 2.76 -30.66 -48.48
C LYS A 13 1.91 -29.96 -49.57
N THR A 14 2.10 -28.62 -49.66
CA THR A 14 2.10 -27.68 -50.82
C THR A 14 0.93 -27.59 -51.84
N ARG A 15 0.51 -26.34 -52.13
CA ARG A 15 0.18 -25.91 -53.51
C ARG A 15 0.30 -24.39 -53.74
N ARG A 16 1.10 -24.03 -54.75
CA ARG A 16 1.29 -22.69 -55.35
C ARG A 16 0.02 -22.22 -56.08
N ARG A 17 -0.24 -20.90 -56.15
CA ARG A 17 -1.08 -20.29 -57.19
C ARG A 17 -0.43 -19.03 -57.78
N ARG A 18 -0.38 -18.99 -59.12
CA ARG A 18 0.14 -17.92 -59.98
C ARG A 18 -1.01 -16.99 -60.42
N ARG A 19 -0.70 -15.68 -60.40
CA ARG A 19 -1.14 -14.51 -61.20
C ARG A 19 -2.42 -14.55 -62.04
N ARG A 20 -3.22 -13.47 -61.91
CA ARG A 20 -3.89 -12.77 -63.02
C ARG A 20 -3.63 -11.26 -62.92
N ARG A 21 -3.42 -10.63 -64.08
CA ARG A 21 -3.17 -9.20 -64.34
C ARG A 21 -4.45 -8.37 -64.14
N GLY A 22 -4.35 -7.21 -63.50
CA GLY A 22 -5.37 -6.14 -63.47
C GLY A 22 -4.75 -4.84 -63.99
N LYS A 23 -5.50 -4.15 -64.85
CA LYS A 23 -5.11 -2.96 -65.62
C LYS A 23 -5.18 -1.67 -64.79
N ASP A 24 -4.46 -0.66 -65.28
CA ASP A 24 -4.23 0.68 -64.77
C ASP A 24 -5.50 1.46 -64.37
N GLN A 25 -5.47 2.06 -63.18
CA GLN A 25 -6.26 3.24 -62.81
C GLN A 25 -5.30 4.30 -62.24
N GLN A 26 -5.24 5.43 -62.93
CA GLN A 26 -4.43 6.60 -62.59
C GLN A 26 -4.87 7.24 -61.27
N LEU A 27 -3.92 7.47 -60.36
CA LEU A 27 -4.11 8.24 -59.12
C LEU A 27 -4.21 9.74 -59.45
N PRO A 28 -5.16 10.50 -58.86
CA PRO A 28 -5.24 11.95 -59.06
C PRO A 28 -4.07 12.69 -58.39
N ARG A 29 -3.72 13.86 -58.95
CA ARG A 29 -2.58 14.72 -58.56
C ARG A 29 -2.80 15.37 -57.18
N ASN A 30 -1.69 15.56 -56.46
CA ASN A 30 -1.58 16.05 -55.07
C ASN A 30 -2.00 17.51 -54.81
N GLU A 31 -2.90 18.13 -55.57
CA GLU A 31 -3.10 19.60 -55.51
C GLU A 31 -4.37 20.09 -54.76
N ASP A 32 -5.19 19.21 -54.16
CA ASP A 32 -6.45 19.61 -53.48
C ASP A 32 -6.52 19.31 -51.96
N MET A 33 -5.39 19.10 -51.27
CA MET A 33 -5.42 18.95 -49.81
C MET A 33 -5.30 20.33 -49.12
N PRO A 34 -6.23 20.72 -48.24
CA PRO A 34 -6.07 21.93 -47.43
C PRO A 34 -4.81 21.82 -46.55
N PRO A 35 -4.10 22.93 -46.29
CA PRO A 35 -2.89 22.89 -45.47
C PRO A 35 -3.22 22.34 -44.08
N PRO A 36 -2.28 21.58 -43.46
CA PRO A 36 -2.49 21.08 -42.12
C PRO A 36 -2.72 22.24 -41.13
N PRO A 37 -3.53 22.03 -40.07
CA PRO A 37 -3.75 23.05 -39.05
C PRO A 37 -2.40 23.49 -38.45
N ARG A 38 -2.22 24.80 -38.25
CA ARG A 38 -1.01 25.34 -37.62
C ARG A 38 -0.97 24.90 -36.15
N ASP A 39 0.19 24.47 -35.67
CA ASP A 39 0.46 23.95 -34.32
C ASP A 39 0.20 24.94 -33.15
N GLU A 40 -0.47 26.06 -33.38
CA GLU A 40 -0.64 27.14 -32.40
C GLU A 40 -1.95 27.08 -31.58
N ASP A 41 -2.85 26.14 -31.88
CA ASP A 41 -4.13 26.00 -31.15
C ASP A 41 -4.16 24.86 -30.12
N THR A 42 -3.05 24.19 -29.84
CA THR A 42 -2.99 23.25 -28.70
C THR A 42 -2.91 24.03 -27.39
N PRO A 43 -3.93 23.97 -26.50
CA PRO A 43 -3.83 24.58 -25.20
C PRO A 43 -2.63 23.98 -24.45
N PRO A 44 -1.87 24.77 -23.68
CA PRO A 44 -0.72 24.26 -22.94
C PRO A 44 -1.17 23.08 -22.06
N PRO A 45 -0.35 22.02 -21.93
CA PRO A 45 -0.71 20.87 -21.13
C PRO A 45 -1.05 21.37 -19.72
N ARG A 46 -2.28 21.09 -19.29
CA ARG A 46 -2.74 21.39 -17.94
C ARG A 46 -1.76 20.71 -16.99
N LYS A 47 -1.08 21.47 -16.14
CA LYS A 47 -0.29 20.87 -15.05
C LYS A 47 -1.31 20.10 -14.20
N GLU A 48 -1.35 18.79 -14.37
CA GLU A 48 -2.04 17.92 -13.44
C GLU A 48 -1.25 18.00 -12.14
N GLU A 49 -1.64 18.90 -11.25
CA GLU A 49 -1.24 18.85 -9.85
C GLU A 49 -1.84 17.56 -9.31
N THR A 50 -1.07 16.48 -9.37
CA THR A 50 -1.42 15.24 -8.67
C THR A 50 -1.40 15.56 -7.19
N GLU A 51 -2.56 15.85 -6.61
CA GLU A 51 -2.72 15.93 -5.17
C GLU A 51 -2.31 14.58 -4.57
N HIS A 52 -1.13 14.56 -3.96
CA HIS A 52 -0.67 13.37 -3.26
C HIS A 52 -1.45 13.22 -1.96
N PHE A 53 -2.02 12.03 -1.75
CA PHE A 53 -2.64 11.69 -0.48
C PHE A 53 -1.60 11.74 0.66
N VAL A 54 -1.96 12.39 1.76
CA VAL A 54 -1.11 12.55 2.95
C VAL A 54 -1.89 12.15 4.20
N PHE A 55 -1.29 11.28 5.02
CA PHE A 55 -1.78 10.93 6.35
C PHE A 55 -1.61 12.11 7.31
N LYS A 56 -2.66 12.46 8.05
CA LYS A 56 -2.64 13.57 9.00
C LYS A 56 -2.31 13.06 10.39
N HIS A 57 -1.16 13.44 10.93
CA HIS A 57 -0.80 13.15 12.32
C HIS A 57 -1.47 14.14 13.28
N PRO A 58 -1.94 13.71 14.47
CA PRO A 58 -2.00 12.32 14.95
C PRO A 58 -3.10 11.51 14.27
N PHE A 59 -2.89 10.18 14.17
CA PHE A 59 -3.89 9.27 13.61
C PHE A 59 -3.80 7.85 14.17
N THR A 60 -4.88 7.10 14.02
CA THR A 60 -4.91 5.66 14.24
C THR A 60 -5.09 4.95 12.91
N MET A 61 -4.34 3.88 12.68
CA MET A 61 -4.37 3.10 11.45
C MET A 61 -4.42 1.61 11.77
N THR A 62 -5.24 0.88 11.03
CA THR A 62 -5.24 -0.58 11.06
C THR A 62 -4.86 -1.11 9.68
N VAL A 63 -3.80 -1.90 9.62
CA VAL A 63 -3.35 -2.61 8.43
C VAL A 63 -3.77 -4.07 8.59
N SER A 64 -4.72 -4.54 7.78
CA SER A 64 -5.32 -5.87 7.88
C SER A 64 -5.01 -6.74 6.68
N GLY A 65 -4.75 -8.02 6.92
CA GLY A 65 -4.53 -9.03 5.88
C GLY A 65 -3.93 -10.32 6.47
N PRO A 66 -4.02 -11.47 5.79
CA PRO A 66 -3.58 -12.75 6.33
C PRO A 66 -2.08 -12.79 6.66
N THR A 67 -1.63 -13.80 7.39
CA THR A 67 -0.20 -13.98 7.69
C THR A 67 0.62 -14.01 6.40
N SER A 68 1.78 -13.35 6.41
CA SER A 68 2.70 -13.25 5.27
C SER A 68 2.17 -12.52 4.01
N CYS A 69 1.08 -11.74 4.09
CA CYS A 69 0.61 -10.95 2.94
C CYS A 69 1.40 -9.65 2.67
N GLY A 70 2.38 -9.29 3.51
CA GLY A 70 3.22 -8.11 3.29
C GLY A 70 2.87 -6.88 4.11
N LYS A 71 2.06 -7.01 5.17
CA LYS A 71 1.71 -5.87 6.06
C LYS A 71 2.93 -5.15 6.65
N THR A 72 3.90 -5.89 7.20
CA THR A 72 5.14 -5.33 7.74
C THR A 72 5.95 -4.61 6.65
N PHE A 73 5.92 -5.14 5.41
CA PHE A 73 6.57 -4.50 4.26
C PHE A 73 5.87 -3.19 3.87
N PHE A 74 4.53 -3.15 3.88
CA PHE A 74 3.77 -1.91 3.67
C PHE A 74 4.16 -0.84 4.70
N VAL A 75 4.19 -1.19 5.98
CA VAL A 75 4.56 -0.23 7.04
C VAL A 75 6.02 0.22 6.87
N LYS A 76 6.95 -0.67 6.53
CA LYS A 76 8.31 -0.28 6.14
C LYS A 76 8.31 0.77 5.02
N GLN A 77 7.55 0.56 3.94
CA GLN A 77 7.48 1.53 2.84
C GLN A 77 6.91 2.88 3.29
N LEU A 78 5.89 2.86 4.15
CA LEU A 78 5.35 4.08 4.76
C LEU A 78 6.42 4.82 5.58
N LEU A 79 7.17 4.10 6.42
CA LEU A 79 8.24 4.68 7.24
C LEU A 79 9.46 5.13 6.43
N GLN A 80 9.75 4.51 5.30
CA GLN A 80 10.78 5.01 4.37
C GLN A 80 10.34 6.30 3.65
N ASN A 81 9.03 6.60 3.67
CA ASN A 81 8.45 7.75 3.02
C ASN A 81 7.64 8.62 4.01
N LEU A 82 8.21 8.96 5.17
CA LEU A 82 7.53 9.77 6.20
C LEU A 82 7.00 11.12 5.72
N ARG A 83 7.45 11.64 4.58
CA ARG A 83 6.83 12.82 3.92
C ARG A 83 5.34 12.64 3.62
N LEU A 84 4.86 11.40 3.54
CA LEU A 84 3.45 11.05 3.40
C LEU A 84 2.66 11.21 4.70
N ILE A 85 3.31 11.52 5.82
CA ILE A 85 2.69 11.79 7.13
C ILE A 85 3.01 13.24 7.52
N GLN A 86 1.98 14.04 7.74
CA GLN A 86 2.14 15.44 8.13
C GLN A 86 1.34 15.79 9.39
N PRO A 87 1.94 16.50 10.36
CA PRO A 87 3.37 16.83 10.43
C PRO A 87 4.26 15.57 10.61
N THR A 88 5.55 15.70 10.27
CA THR A 88 6.47 14.54 10.28
C THR A 88 6.64 13.96 11.68
N ILE A 89 6.79 12.64 11.75
CA ILE A 89 7.04 11.91 12.99
C ILE A 89 8.49 12.14 13.45
N HIS A 90 8.69 12.28 14.76
CA HIS A 90 10.00 12.48 15.38
C HIS A 90 10.52 11.24 16.09
N ARG A 91 9.64 10.38 16.60
CA ARG A 91 9.99 9.16 17.34
C ARG A 91 9.11 7.99 16.93
N ILE A 92 9.69 6.82 16.70
CA ILE A 92 8.98 5.62 16.27
C ILE A 92 9.29 4.48 17.24
N LEU A 93 8.25 3.93 17.86
CA LEU A 93 8.32 2.72 18.68
C LEU A 93 7.67 1.56 17.92
N TRP A 94 8.41 0.47 17.76
CA TRP A 94 7.93 -0.75 17.12
C TRP A 94 7.80 -1.86 18.15
N LEU A 95 6.57 -2.14 18.55
CA LEU A 95 6.22 -3.19 19.50
C LEU A 95 5.99 -4.49 18.74
N TYR A 96 6.74 -5.54 19.06
CA TYR A 96 6.70 -6.82 18.34
C TYR A 96 6.64 -8.03 19.27
N ARG A 97 6.08 -9.14 18.79
CA ARG A 97 6.12 -10.42 19.54
C ARG A 97 7.38 -11.24 19.28
N ARG A 98 7.74 -11.40 18.00
CA ARG A 98 8.92 -12.15 17.54
C ARG A 98 9.75 -11.29 16.59
N TRP A 99 11.08 -11.37 16.69
CA TRP A 99 11.98 -10.67 15.78
C TRP A 99 11.81 -11.20 14.36
N GLN A 100 11.79 -10.31 13.37
CA GLN A 100 11.71 -10.65 11.95
C GLN A 100 12.95 -10.09 11.24
N PRO A 101 13.56 -10.81 10.28
CA PRO A 101 14.72 -10.29 9.53
C PRO A 101 14.50 -8.94 8.85
N LEU A 102 13.24 -8.60 8.53
CA LEU A 102 12.87 -7.30 7.95
C LEU A 102 13.14 -6.13 8.91
N TYR A 103 13.16 -6.38 10.23
CA TYR A 103 13.43 -5.36 11.24
C TYR A 103 14.87 -4.85 11.16
N ASP A 104 15.82 -5.73 10.84
CA ASP A 104 17.22 -5.34 10.62
C ASP A 104 17.35 -4.34 9.46
N GLU A 105 16.54 -4.52 8.40
CA GLU A 105 16.49 -3.61 7.27
C GLU A 105 15.81 -2.28 7.64
N ILE A 106 14.72 -2.33 8.41
CA ILE A 106 14.02 -1.14 8.92
C ILE A 106 14.98 -0.29 9.76
N GLN A 107 15.72 -0.89 10.71
CA GLN A 107 16.69 -0.16 11.54
C GLN A 107 17.77 0.54 10.69
N LYS A 108 18.24 -0.11 9.62
CA LYS A 108 19.26 0.45 8.73
C LYS A 108 18.73 1.59 7.87
N THR A 109 17.51 1.47 7.35
CA THR A 109 17.01 2.31 6.26
C THR A 109 16.01 3.39 6.68
N VAL A 110 15.29 3.22 7.79
CA VAL A 110 14.26 4.17 8.24
C VAL A 110 14.86 5.25 9.12
N ARG A 111 14.45 6.50 8.91
CA ARG A 111 14.77 7.64 9.78
C ARG A 111 13.49 8.41 10.12
N PRO A 112 13.29 8.86 11.38
CA PRO A 112 14.16 8.71 12.54
C PRO A 112 14.34 7.24 12.97
N TYR A 113 15.31 6.97 13.86
CA TYR A 113 15.59 5.61 14.33
C TYR A 113 14.33 4.96 14.92
N VAL A 114 14.15 3.67 14.63
CA VAL A 114 13.01 2.88 15.10
C VAL A 114 13.42 2.10 16.35
N GLU A 115 12.76 2.39 17.47
CA GLU A 115 12.96 1.70 18.75
C GLU A 115 12.15 0.40 18.76
N PHE A 116 12.83 -0.73 18.59
CA PHE A 116 12.20 -2.04 18.64
C PHE A 116 12.08 -2.53 20.09
N ILE A 117 10.86 -2.84 20.52
CA ILE A 117 10.55 -3.32 21.86
C ILE A 117 9.73 -4.61 21.77
N GLN A 118 10.18 -5.64 22.48
CA GLN A 118 9.43 -6.89 22.53
C GLN A 118 8.26 -6.79 23.52
N GLY A 119 7.04 -7.03 23.03
CA GLY A 119 5.81 -6.93 23.83
C GLY A 119 5.30 -5.50 24.01
N ILE A 120 4.48 -5.29 25.04
CA ILE A 120 3.88 -4.00 25.38
C ILE A 120 4.52 -3.50 26.69
N PRO A 121 5.24 -2.35 26.68
CA PRO A 121 5.84 -1.78 27.88
C PRO A 121 4.81 -1.57 29.00
N VAL A 122 5.24 -1.70 30.26
CA VAL A 122 4.35 -1.53 31.42
C VAL A 122 3.80 -0.10 31.51
N ASP A 123 4.64 0.88 31.18
CA ASP A 123 4.37 2.31 31.33
C ASP A 123 4.02 3.02 30.02
N LEU A 124 3.58 2.27 28.99
CA LEU A 124 3.36 2.81 27.64
C LEU A 124 2.38 3.99 27.62
N GLU A 125 1.43 4.00 28.53
CA GLU A 125 0.39 5.02 28.68
C GLU A 125 0.84 6.24 29.49
N LYS A 126 2.05 6.27 30.04
CA LYS A 126 2.54 7.41 30.82
C LYS A 126 3.22 8.43 29.92
N ASP A 127 2.97 9.72 30.18
CA ASP A 127 3.59 10.82 29.45
C ASP A 127 5.12 10.86 29.62
N SER A 128 5.64 10.29 30.71
CA SER A 128 7.08 10.09 30.91
C SER A 128 7.69 9.10 29.91
N TYR A 129 6.89 8.19 29.36
CA TYR A 129 7.31 7.22 28.36
C TYR A 129 7.02 7.72 26.94
N ILE A 130 5.82 8.28 26.72
CA ILE A 130 5.37 8.89 25.48
C ILE A 130 5.16 10.39 25.71
N ASP A 131 6.21 11.17 25.51
CA ASP A 131 6.18 12.63 25.69
C ASP A 131 5.22 13.29 24.68
N PRO A 132 4.10 13.91 25.13
CA PRO A 132 3.12 14.56 24.26
C PRO A 132 3.68 15.73 23.43
N SER A 133 4.81 16.31 23.82
CA SER A 133 5.48 17.38 23.06
C SER A 133 6.19 16.85 21.81
N VAL A 134 6.40 15.54 21.73
CA VAL A 134 7.04 14.85 20.60
C VAL A 134 5.96 14.23 19.70
N ARG A 135 6.17 14.26 18.39
CA ARG A 135 5.31 13.57 17.42
C ARG A 135 5.67 12.10 17.41
N ASN A 136 4.98 11.32 18.22
CA ASN A 136 5.27 9.91 18.42
C ASN A 136 4.50 9.04 17.43
N MET A 137 5.06 7.90 17.07
CA MET A 137 4.36 6.83 16.38
C MET A 137 4.62 5.49 17.07
N ILE A 138 3.55 4.75 17.37
CA ILE A 138 3.62 3.38 17.88
C ILE A 138 3.12 2.43 16.80
N ILE A 139 3.88 1.37 16.53
CA ILE A 139 3.52 0.29 15.62
C ILE A 139 3.38 -0.99 16.43
N LEU A 140 2.24 -1.66 16.33
CA LEU A 140 1.97 -2.94 16.97
C LEU A 140 1.98 -4.05 15.91
N ASP A 141 3.04 -4.87 15.87
CA ASP A 141 3.19 -5.99 14.94
C ASP A 141 3.07 -7.35 15.65
N ASP A 142 2.15 -8.19 15.16
CA ASP A 142 1.85 -9.53 15.69
C ASP A 142 1.48 -9.55 17.18
N LEU A 143 0.89 -8.46 17.67
CA LEU A 143 0.43 -8.29 19.06
C LEU A 143 -1.09 -8.32 19.19
N MET A 144 -1.82 -8.78 18.17
CA MET A 144 -3.28 -8.74 18.10
C MET A 144 -3.99 -9.33 19.33
N SER A 145 -3.57 -10.51 19.80
CA SER A 145 -4.20 -11.17 20.95
C SER A 145 -3.85 -10.51 22.29
N THR A 146 -2.65 -9.95 22.39
CA THR A 146 -2.19 -9.23 23.59
C THR A 146 -2.85 -7.85 23.67
N SER A 147 -2.79 -7.09 22.57
CA SER A 147 -3.38 -5.76 22.45
C SER A 147 -4.90 -5.75 22.65
N ALA A 148 -5.63 -6.75 22.15
CA ALA A 148 -7.08 -6.85 22.35
C ALA A 148 -7.50 -7.06 23.81
N LYS A 149 -6.58 -7.49 24.68
CA LYS A 149 -6.83 -7.70 26.11
C LYS A 149 -6.21 -6.61 26.99
N ASP A 150 -5.49 -5.68 26.38
CA ASP A 150 -4.69 -4.69 27.09
C ASP A 150 -5.44 -3.35 27.08
N PRO A 151 -6.02 -2.92 28.21
CA PRO A 151 -6.79 -1.69 28.26
C PRO A 151 -5.96 -0.47 27.83
N ARG A 152 -4.64 -0.49 28.06
CA ARG A 152 -3.74 0.59 27.68
C ARG A 152 -3.73 0.80 26.17
N ILE A 153 -3.80 -0.26 25.37
CA ILE A 153 -3.88 -0.13 23.91
C ILE A 153 -5.23 0.42 23.48
N THR A 154 -6.32 0.00 24.13
CA THR A 154 -7.65 0.57 23.88
C THR A 154 -7.66 2.08 24.18
N ASP A 155 -7.05 2.50 25.28
CA ASP A 155 -6.94 3.91 25.67
C ASP A 155 -6.15 4.76 24.66
N LEU A 156 -5.09 4.19 24.07
CA LEU A 156 -4.35 4.84 22.98
C LEU A 156 -5.22 5.06 21.73
N PHE A 157 -6.19 4.17 21.47
CA PHE A 157 -7.10 4.26 20.32
C PHE A 157 -8.31 5.18 20.55
N THR A 158 -8.73 5.42 21.78
CA THR A 158 -9.90 6.26 22.11
C THR A 158 -9.51 7.72 22.34
N GLU A 159 -8.75 7.98 23.39
CA GLU A 159 -8.44 9.33 23.87
C GLU A 159 -6.96 9.69 23.68
N GLY A 160 -6.06 8.70 23.76
CA GLY A 160 -4.62 8.92 23.79
C GLY A 160 -4.05 9.50 22.50
N SER A 161 -4.52 9.08 21.32
CA SER A 161 -3.93 9.52 20.04
C SER A 161 -4.11 11.03 19.78
N HIS A 162 -5.30 11.57 20.02
CA HIS A 162 -5.62 12.98 19.79
C HIS A 162 -4.99 13.92 20.81
N HIS A 163 -4.92 13.50 22.07
CA HIS A 163 -4.41 14.34 23.16
C HIS A 163 -2.88 14.25 23.35
N ARG A 164 -2.22 13.20 22.83
CA ARG A 164 -0.78 12.96 23.07
C ARG A 164 0.12 13.08 21.85
N ASN A 165 -0.35 13.71 20.77
CA ASN A 165 0.46 13.92 19.55
C ASN A 165 1.05 12.59 19.06
N LEU A 166 0.19 11.57 19.00
CA LEU A 166 0.57 10.17 18.86
C LEU A 166 -0.18 9.52 17.69
N SER A 167 0.59 8.96 16.75
CA SER A 167 0.05 8.05 15.75
C SER A 167 0.16 6.59 16.20
N VAL A 168 -0.88 5.80 15.98
CA VAL A 168 -0.89 4.37 16.33
C VAL A 168 -1.20 3.54 15.09
N VAL A 169 -0.34 2.58 14.75
CA VAL A 169 -0.52 1.65 13.63
C VAL A 169 -0.60 0.23 14.18
N VAL A 170 -1.70 -0.47 13.92
CA VAL A 170 -1.89 -1.88 14.32
C VAL A 170 -1.91 -2.77 13.09
N LEU A 171 -1.09 -3.82 13.13
CA LEU A 171 -1.03 -4.86 12.11
C LEU A 171 -1.88 -6.06 12.55
N ASN A 172 -3.00 -6.27 11.86
CA ASN A 172 -3.99 -7.29 12.20
C ASN A 172 -4.03 -8.39 11.14
N GLN A 173 -4.16 -9.65 11.58
CA GLN A 173 -4.42 -10.76 10.66
C GLN A 173 -5.89 -10.79 10.20
N ASN A 174 -6.79 -10.40 11.10
CA ASN A 174 -8.23 -10.39 10.87
C ASN A 174 -8.87 -9.15 11.53
N LEU A 175 -9.44 -8.26 10.74
CA LEU A 175 -10.09 -7.05 11.28
C LEU A 175 -11.15 -7.37 12.36
N TYR A 176 -11.85 -8.50 12.27
CA TYR A 176 -12.98 -8.87 13.13
C TYR A 176 -12.63 -9.80 14.30
N PHE A 177 -11.35 -9.99 14.61
CA PHE A 177 -10.94 -10.89 15.68
C PHE A 177 -11.40 -10.44 17.07
N SER A 178 -11.39 -9.13 17.35
CA SER A 178 -11.92 -8.60 18.61
C SER A 178 -13.44 -8.45 18.57
N LYS A 179 -14.11 -8.98 19.60
CA LYS A 179 -15.53 -8.71 19.84
C LYS A 179 -15.78 -7.24 20.16
N ASP A 180 -14.81 -6.58 20.78
CA ASP A 180 -14.81 -5.14 21.00
C ASP A 180 -14.49 -4.39 19.70
N PRO A 181 -15.43 -3.59 19.16
CA PRO A 181 -15.22 -2.82 17.94
C PRO A 181 -14.46 -1.50 18.17
N THR A 182 -14.08 -1.15 19.40
CA THR A 182 -13.53 0.17 19.77
C THR A 182 -12.34 0.57 18.89
N GLN A 183 -11.34 -0.31 18.72
CA GLN A 183 -10.19 -0.02 17.86
C GLN A 183 -10.60 0.25 16.40
N ARG A 184 -11.59 -0.46 15.88
CA ARG A 184 -12.09 -0.28 14.50
C ARG A 184 -12.90 1.00 14.35
N ARG A 185 -13.73 1.32 15.33
CA ARG A 185 -14.60 2.50 15.33
C ARG A 185 -13.80 3.79 15.45
N ASN A 186 -12.72 3.77 16.21
CA ASN A 186 -11.83 4.91 16.41
C ASN A 186 -10.60 4.88 15.49
N CYS A 187 -10.66 4.10 14.40
CA CYS A 187 -9.59 4.03 13.40
C CYS A 187 -9.78 5.12 12.34
N HIS A 188 -8.76 5.94 12.12
CA HIS A 188 -8.79 6.97 11.07
C HIS A 188 -8.53 6.37 9.68
N TYR A 189 -7.65 5.37 9.59
CA TYR A 189 -7.23 4.77 8.33
C TYR A 189 -7.29 3.24 8.37
N LEU A 190 -8.09 2.65 7.47
CA LEU A 190 -8.13 1.20 7.26
C LEU A 190 -7.39 0.87 5.97
N VAL A 191 -6.34 0.05 6.09
CA VAL A 191 -5.57 -0.46 4.95
C VAL A 191 -5.76 -1.96 4.87
N PHE A 192 -6.08 -2.47 3.68
CA PHE A 192 -6.17 -3.89 3.40
C PHE A 192 -5.06 -4.30 2.44
N ILE A 193 -4.37 -5.40 2.76
CA ILE A 193 -3.29 -6.00 1.97
C ILE A 193 -3.70 -7.40 1.54
#